data_AF-G3N8B4-F1
#
_entry.id   AF-G3N8B4-F1
#
_cell.length_a   1.000
_cell.length_b   1.000
_cell.length_c   1.000
_cell.angle_alpha   90.00
_cell.angle_beta   90.00
_cell.angle_gamma   90.00
#
_symmetry.space_group_name_H-M   'P 1'
#
loop_
_entity.id
_entity.type
_entity.pdbx_description
1 polymer ?
#
loop_
_entity_poly.entity_id
_entity_poly.type
_entity_poly.pdbx_seq_one_letter_code
_entity_poly.pdbx_strand_id
1 'polypeptide(L)'
;LEENILTFVKNELKKIQKVVSSDYPECLEKEAEEVLDEEQRRFREAFEKISVHFLRRMKQEELADCLQSRLHAAVCQRELKSNLKKKFQCVFEGIAKAGNPTLLNEMYTELYITEGGTAEVNQEHEVRQIETA
;
A
#
# COMPACT_ATOMS: atom_id res chain seq x y z
N LEU A 1 14.68 21.54 -22.16
CA LEU A 1 13.62 20.55 -22.45
C LEU A 1 14.20 19.14 -22.49
N GLU A 2 15.16 18.88 -23.37
CA GLU A 2 15.81 17.57 -23.52
C GLU A 2 16.40 17.00 -22.22
N GLU A 3 17.19 17.81 -21.49
CA GLU A 3 17.79 17.39 -20.21
C GLU A 3 16.76 16.98 -19.15
N ASN A 4 15.62 17.68 -19.10
CA ASN A 4 14.53 17.37 -18.18
C ASN A 4 13.89 16.01 -18.54
N ILE A 5 13.66 15.77 -19.84
CA ILE A 5 13.10 14.50 -20.32
C ILE A 5 14.07 13.35 -20.04
N LEU A 6 15.35 13.53 -20.36
CA LEU A 6 16.39 12.53 -20.09
C LEU A 6 16.49 12.20 -18.60
N THR A 7 16.40 13.22 -17.74
CA THR A 7 16.43 13.04 -16.28
C THR A 7 15.23 12.23 -15.80
N PHE A 8 14.02 12.55 -16.29
CA PHE A 8 12.80 11.80 -16.00
C PHE A 8 12.93 10.34 -16.44
N VAL A 9 13.28 10.09 -17.72
CA VAL A 9 13.44 8.74 -18.28
C VAL A 9 14.47 7.94 -17.50
N LYS A 10 15.62 8.54 -17.16
CA LYS A 10 16.66 7.89 -16.37
C LYS A 10 16.18 7.52 -14.97
N ASN A 11 15.36 8.35 -14.34
CA ASN A 11 14.78 8.06 -13.03
C ASN A 11 13.74 6.93 -13.12
N GLU A 12 12.84 6.95 -14.10
CA GLU A 12 11.84 5.90 -14.26
C GLU A 12 12.48 4.55 -14.62
N LEU A 13 13.51 4.53 -15.47
CA LEU A 13 14.26 3.30 -15.76
C LEU A 13 14.89 2.70 -14.51
N LYS A 14 15.46 3.52 -13.61
CA LYS A 14 16.00 3.03 -12.33
C LYS A 14 14.91 2.40 -11.47
N LYS A 15 13.68 2.95 -11.48
CA LYS A 15 12.54 2.38 -10.74
C LYS A 15 12.14 1.03 -11.32
N ILE A 16 11.99 0.94 -12.63
CA ILE A 16 11.69 -0.32 -13.33
C ILE A 16 12.76 -1.36 -13.05
N GLN A 17 14.04 -0.98 -13.10
CA GLN A 17 15.13 -1.90 -12.80
C GLN A 17 15.03 -2.45 -11.37
N LYS A 18 14.73 -1.61 -10.37
CA LYS A 18 14.45 -2.09 -9.00
C LYS A 18 13.27 -3.04 -8.96
N VAL A 19 12.18 -2.70 -9.64
CA VAL A 19 10.96 -3.53 -9.69
C VAL A 19 11.26 -4.89 -10.29
N VAL A 20 12.11 -4.99 -11.32
CA VAL A 20 12.44 -6.25 -12.01
C VAL A 20 13.56 -7.04 -11.30
N SER A 21 14.48 -6.36 -10.61
CA SER A 21 15.58 -7.01 -9.87
C SER A 21 15.22 -7.45 -8.45
N SER A 22 14.13 -6.95 -7.87
CA SER A 22 13.73 -7.31 -6.51
C SER A 22 12.97 -8.65 -6.49
N ASP A 23 13.38 -9.59 -5.66
CA ASP A 23 12.65 -10.85 -5.45
C ASP A 23 11.37 -10.67 -4.60
N TYR A 24 11.21 -9.48 -3.98
CA TYR A 24 10.04 -9.14 -3.17
C TYR A 24 9.53 -7.71 -3.50
N PRO A 25 8.23 -7.52 -3.80
CA PRO A 25 7.70 -6.28 -4.40
C PRO A 25 7.45 -5.11 -3.41
N GLU A 26 7.83 -5.21 -2.14
CA GLU A 26 7.68 -4.15 -1.11
C GLU A 26 8.28 -2.78 -1.52
N CYS A 27 9.15 -2.76 -2.53
CA CYS A 27 9.77 -1.53 -3.04
C CYS A 27 8.76 -0.54 -3.65
N LEU A 28 7.58 -1.00 -4.07
CA LEU A 28 6.55 -0.18 -4.71
C LEU A 28 5.72 0.65 -3.70
N GLU A 29 5.72 0.26 -2.42
CA GLU A 29 4.86 0.87 -1.41
C GLU A 29 5.41 2.20 -0.89
N LYS A 30 6.74 2.32 -0.75
CA LYS A 30 7.38 3.53 -0.18
C LYS A 30 7.25 4.76 -1.07
N GLU A 31 7.06 4.58 -2.38
CA GLU A 31 6.90 5.70 -3.33
C GLU A 31 5.42 6.00 -3.66
N ALA A 32 4.48 5.14 -3.25
CA ALA A 32 3.05 5.34 -3.51
C ALA A 32 2.35 6.20 -2.43
N GLU A 33 3.01 6.42 -1.29
CA GLU A 33 2.55 7.32 -0.24
C GLU A 33 2.92 8.79 -0.54
N GLU A 34 3.81 9.04 -1.52
CA GLU A 34 3.94 10.38 -2.12
C GLU A 34 2.66 10.67 -2.92
N VAL A 35 2.01 11.78 -2.59
CA VAL A 35 0.84 12.32 -3.31
C VAL A 35 1.28 12.73 -4.71
N LEU A 36 1.46 11.75 -5.59
CA LEU A 36 1.65 11.98 -7.02
C LEU A 36 0.32 12.48 -7.57
N ASP A 37 0.34 13.66 -8.18
CA ASP A 37 -0.80 14.17 -8.92
C ASP A 37 -1.19 13.22 -10.07
N GLU A 38 -2.46 13.23 -10.45
CA GLU A 38 -3.04 12.33 -11.47
C GLU A 38 -2.31 12.44 -12.81
N GLU A 39 -1.81 13.63 -13.15
CA GLU A 39 -0.99 13.82 -14.35
C GLU A 39 0.32 13.01 -14.29
N GLN A 40 1.03 13.09 -13.16
CA GLN A 40 2.29 12.37 -12.98
C GLN A 40 2.08 10.85 -12.95
N ARG A 41 0.94 10.39 -12.43
CA ARG A 41 0.53 8.97 -12.51
C ARG A 41 0.37 8.54 -13.96
N ARG A 42 -0.36 9.30 -14.78
CA ARG A 42 -0.57 8.98 -16.21
C ARG A 42 0.73 8.91 -16.99
N PHE A 43 1.69 9.79 -16.69
CA PHE A 43 3.02 9.74 -17.30
C PHE A 43 3.78 8.46 -16.94
N ARG A 44 3.71 8.00 -15.68
CA ARG A 44 4.32 6.72 -15.29
C ARG A 44 3.68 5.54 -16.02
N GLU A 45 2.35 5.46 -16.04
CA GLU A 45 1.63 4.40 -16.75
C GLU A 45 1.96 4.36 -18.25
N ALA A 46 2.11 5.53 -18.89
CA ALA A 46 2.55 5.61 -20.28
C ALA A 46 3.98 5.11 -20.45
N PHE A 47 4.89 5.51 -19.56
CA PHE A 47 6.29 5.08 -19.58
C PHE A 47 6.45 3.56 -19.37
N GLU A 48 5.63 2.98 -18.49
CA GLU A 48 5.55 1.53 -18.24
C GLU A 48 5.13 0.78 -19.51
N LYS A 49 4.08 1.23 -20.21
CA LYS A 49 3.64 0.65 -21.49
C LYS A 49 4.72 0.73 -22.56
N ILE A 50 5.41 1.86 -22.65
CA ILE A 50 6.54 2.05 -23.57
C ILE A 50 7.67 1.08 -23.23
N SER A 51 8.00 0.94 -21.95
CA SER A 51 9.06 0.05 -21.47
C SER A 51 8.78 -1.41 -21.80
N VAL A 52 7.55 -1.88 -21.53
CA VAL A 52 7.09 -3.23 -21.90
C VAL A 52 7.19 -3.44 -23.42
N HIS A 53 6.75 -2.47 -24.22
CA HIS A 53 6.84 -2.55 -25.67
C HIS A 53 8.30 -2.67 -26.16
N PHE A 54 9.23 -1.92 -25.58
CA PHE A 54 10.65 -2.04 -25.90
C PHE A 54 11.22 -3.42 -25.53
N LEU A 55 10.89 -3.95 -24.35
CA LEU A 55 11.34 -5.28 -23.93
C LEU A 55 10.88 -6.36 -24.92
N ARG A 56 9.61 -6.34 -25.34
CA ARG A 56 9.08 -7.26 -26.37
C ARG A 56 9.80 -7.11 -27.71
N ARG A 57 10.03 -5.87 -28.16
CA ARG A 57 10.79 -5.60 -29.40
C ARG A 57 12.22 -6.14 -29.32
N MET A 58 12.82 -6.13 -28.12
CA MET A 58 14.14 -6.70 -27.85
C MET A 58 14.12 -8.22 -27.64
N LYS A 59 12.96 -8.88 -27.79
CA LYS A 59 12.73 -10.32 -27.53
C LYS A 59 12.99 -10.73 -26.07
N GLN A 60 12.82 -9.80 -25.13
CA GLN A 60 12.93 -10.02 -23.69
C GLN A 60 11.55 -10.27 -23.09
N GLU A 61 10.87 -11.34 -23.52
CA GLU A 61 9.47 -11.61 -23.14
C GLU A 61 9.31 -11.87 -21.64
N GLU A 62 10.18 -12.68 -21.04
CA GLU A 62 10.11 -12.98 -19.60
C GLU A 62 10.23 -11.71 -18.74
N LEU A 63 11.10 -10.77 -19.13
CA LEU A 63 11.24 -9.48 -18.45
C LEU A 63 10.01 -8.58 -18.66
N ALA A 64 9.43 -8.60 -19.87
CA ALA A 64 8.22 -7.85 -20.17
C ALA A 64 7.04 -8.34 -19.32
N ASP A 65 6.86 -9.65 -19.22
CA ASP A 65 5.78 -10.27 -18.44
C ASP A 65 6.02 -10.14 -16.92
N CYS A 66 7.27 -10.24 -16.47
CA CYS A 66 7.65 -9.97 -15.09
C CYS A 66 7.34 -8.51 -14.70
N LEU A 67 7.71 -7.55 -15.55
CA LEU A 67 7.40 -6.14 -15.31
C LEU A 67 5.89 -5.91 -15.27
N GLN A 68 5.14 -6.42 -16.25
CA GLN A 68 3.70 -6.24 -16.33
C GLN A 68 2.95 -6.86 -15.13
N SER A 69 3.33 -8.07 -14.72
CA SER A 69 2.73 -8.76 -13.57
C SER A 69 3.01 -8.03 -12.25
N ARG A 70 4.24 -7.58 -12.03
CA ARG A 70 4.63 -6.83 -10.82
C ARG A 70 3.93 -5.48 -10.74
N LEU A 71 3.79 -4.77 -11.86
CA LEU A 71 3.04 -3.51 -11.92
C LEU A 71 1.55 -3.72 -11.63
N HIS A 72 0.94 -4.76 -12.20
CA HIS A 72 -0.46 -5.08 -11.93
C HIS A 72 -0.68 -5.38 -10.44
N ALA A 73 0.20 -6.17 -9.82
CA ALA A 73 0.15 -6.45 -8.38
C ALA A 73 0.23 -5.16 -7.55
N ALA A 74 1.11 -4.22 -7.92
CA ALA A 74 1.26 -2.93 -7.24
C ALA A 74 -0.03 -2.09 -7.30
N VAL A 75 -0.69 -2.04 -8.46
CA VAL A 75 -1.96 -1.33 -8.65
C VAL A 75 -3.06 -1.95 -7.79
N CYS A 76 -3.20 -3.28 -7.83
CA CYS A 76 -4.18 -3.99 -7.02
C CYS A 76 -3.95 -3.77 -5.52
N GLN A 77 -2.69 -3.83 -5.05
CA GLN A 77 -2.35 -3.57 -3.65
C GLN A 77 -2.72 -2.15 -3.24
N ARG A 78 -2.42 -1.15 -4.08
CA ARG A 78 -2.77 0.25 -3.81
C ARG A 78 -4.27 0.45 -3.68
N GLU A 79 -5.04 -0.11 -4.61
CA GLU A 79 -6.50 -0.01 -4.61
C GLU A 79 -7.10 -0.71 -3.38
N LEU A 80 -6.62 -1.91 -3.05
CA LEU A 80 -7.02 -2.63 -1.84
C LEU A 80 -6.73 -1.81 -0.57
N LYS A 81 -5.51 -1.28 -0.42
CA LYS A 81 -5.12 -0.45 0.73
C LYS A 81 -5.98 0.81 0.84
N SER A 82 -6.25 1.49 -0.28
CA SER A 82 -7.13 2.67 -0.31
C SER A 82 -8.55 2.33 0.12
N ASN A 83 -9.12 1.25 -0.42
CA ASN A 83 -10.45 0.78 -0.07
C ASN A 83 -10.57 0.37 1.39
N LEU A 84 -9.57 -0.35 1.93
CA LEU A 84 -9.51 -0.71 3.34
C LEU A 84 -9.43 0.54 4.24
N LYS A 85 -8.55 1.48 3.90
CA LYS A 85 -8.42 2.75 4.65
C LYS A 85 -9.75 3.50 4.66
N LYS A 86 -10.41 3.65 3.51
CA LYS A 86 -11.71 4.33 3.42
C LYS A 86 -12.82 3.60 4.18
N LYS A 87 -12.86 2.26 4.11
CA LYS A 87 -13.88 1.44 4.77
C LYS A 87 -13.74 1.44 6.29
N PHE A 88 -12.51 1.43 6.79
CA PHE A 88 -12.19 1.29 8.21
C PHE A 88 -11.57 2.54 8.83
N GLN A 89 -11.69 3.71 8.19
CA GLN A 89 -11.19 4.98 8.73
C GLN A 89 -11.89 5.39 10.04
N CYS A 90 -13.16 5.02 10.21
CA CYS A 90 -13.96 5.30 11.39
C CYS A 90 -14.35 4.01 12.09
N VAL A 91 -14.34 4.03 13.41
CA VAL A 91 -14.81 2.96 14.30
C VAL A 91 -15.80 3.55 15.31
N PHE A 92 -16.61 2.70 15.93
CA PHE A 92 -17.58 3.12 16.94
C PHE A 92 -17.03 2.83 18.34
N GLU A 93 -17.13 3.82 19.22
CA GLU A 93 -16.88 3.63 20.64
C GLU A 93 -18.12 3.00 21.32
N GLY A 94 -17.93 1.94 22.11
CA GLY A 94 -19.02 1.28 22.87
C GLY A 94 -19.88 0.30 22.06
N ILE A 95 -21.15 0.09 22.47
CA ILE A 95 -22.07 -0.85 21.80
C ILE A 95 -22.45 -0.30 20.43
N ALA A 96 -22.11 -1.05 19.37
CA ALA A 96 -22.11 -0.66 17.96
C ALA A 96 -23.41 -0.05 17.38
N LYS A 97 -24.51 0.02 18.14
CA LYS A 97 -25.80 0.57 17.69
C LYS A 97 -26.05 2.05 18.02
N ALA A 98 -25.25 2.70 18.88
CA ALA A 98 -25.54 4.07 19.35
C ALA A 98 -24.33 5.02 19.48
N GLY A 99 -23.12 4.60 19.11
CA GLY A 99 -21.93 5.46 19.18
C GLY A 99 -21.80 6.43 18.00
N ASN A 100 -21.12 7.54 18.19
CA ASN A 100 -20.68 8.39 17.08
C ASN A 100 -19.45 7.75 16.40
N PRO A 101 -19.31 7.85 15.07
CA PRO A 101 -18.11 7.40 14.39
C PRO A 101 -16.90 8.28 14.79
N THR A 102 -15.85 7.65 15.30
CA THR A 102 -14.57 8.28 15.68
C THR A 102 -13.48 7.76 14.76
N LEU A 103 -12.48 8.57 14.39
CA LEU A 103 -11.40 8.07 13.54
C LEU A 103 -10.55 7.04 14.29
N LEU A 104 -10.12 6.00 13.58
CA LEU A 104 -9.33 4.92 14.18
C LEU A 104 -8.04 5.42 14.86
N ASN A 105 -7.38 6.42 14.26
CA ASN A 105 -6.16 7.03 14.80
C ASN A 105 -6.40 7.93 16.03
N GLU A 106 -7.64 8.27 16.35
CA GLU A 106 -8.00 9.07 17.53
C GLU A 106 -8.31 8.18 18.75
N MET A 107 -8.61 6.89 18.55
CA MET A 107 -8.90 5.93 19.63
C MET A 107 -7.68 5.15 20.13
N TYR A 108 -6.64 4.99 19.30
CA TYR A 108 -5.45 4.24 19.65
C TYR A 108 -4.24 5.18 19.74
N THR A 109 -3.78 5.44 20.96
CA THR A 109 -2.57 6.24 21.19
C THR A 109 -1.31 5.44 20.87
N GLU A 110 -1.33 4.11 21.04
CA GLU A 110 -0.22 3.20 20.75
C GLU A 110 -0.76 1.82 20.34
N LEU A 111 -0.30 1.29 19.20
CA LEU A 111 -0.66 -0.03 18.67
C LEU A 111 0.60 -0.87 18.52
N TYR A 112 0.72 -1.91 19.35
CA TYR A 112 1.77 -2.91 19.24
C TYR A 112 1.19 -4.18 18.62
N ILE A 113 1.68 -4.56 17.45
CA ILE A 113 1.38 -5.88 16.88
C ILE A 113 2.32 -6.87 17.57
N THR A 114 1.79 -7.62 18.52
CA THR A 114 2.50 -8.74 19.14
C THR A 114 2.22 -10.00 18.35
N GLU A 115 3.24 -10.84 18.15
CA GLU A 115 3.04 -12.20 17.71
C GLU A 115 2.19 -12.91 18.78
N GLY A 116 1.02 -13.43 18.39
CA GLY A 116 0.13 -14.09 19.33
C GLY A 116 0.78 -15.36 19.89
N GLY A 117 1.11 -15.37 21.19
CA GLY A 117 1.29 -16.63 21.92
C GLY A 117 -0.02 -17.42 21.88
N THR A 118 0.04 -18.74 21.96
CA THR A 118 -1.15 -19.61 22.09
C THR A 118 -2.09 -19.02 23.13
N ALA A 119 -3.33 -18.74 22.71
CA ALA A 119 -4.36 -18.14 23.57
C ALA A 119 -4.68 -19.11 24.72
N GLU A 120 -3.94 -19.05 25.81
CA GLU A 120 -4.45 -19.46 27.10
C GLU A 120 -5.52 -18.44 27.48
N VAL A 121 -6.78 -18.84 27.34
CA VAL A 121 -7.92 -18.09 27.85
C VAL A 121 -7.68 -17.93 29.33
N ASN A 122 -7.39 -16.71 29.78
CA ASN A 122 -7.31 -16.42 31.21
C ASN A 122 -8.64 -16.85 31.84
N GLN A 123 -8.62 -17.89 32.69
CA GLN A 123 -9.82 -18.39 33.38
C GLN A 123 -10.19 -17.55 34.59
N GLU A 124 -9.38 -16.54 34.92
CA GLU A 124 -9.69 -15.63 36.01
C GLU A 124 -10.82 -14.68 35.63
N HIS A 125 -11.78 -14.55 36.54
CA HIS A 125 -12.92 -13.65 36.39
C HIS A 125 -12.46 -12.20 36.64
N GLU A 126 -12.51 -11.34 35.61
CA GLU A 126 -12.30 -9.90 35.80
C GLU A 126 -13.51 -9.29 36.55
N VAL A 127 -13.29 -8.85 37.80
CA VAL A 127 -14.27 -8.08 38.56
C VAL A 127 -13.92 -6.60 38.47
N ARG A 128 -14.86 -5.78 37.97
CA ARG A 128 -14.77 -4.31 38.04
C ARG A 128 -15.84 -3.79 38.99
N GLN A 129 -15.43 -3.02 40.00
CA GLN A 129 -16.39 -2.35 40.89
C GLN A 129 -16.91 -1.09 40.20
N ILE A 130 -18.23 -0.92 40.22
CA ILE A 130 -18.90 0.29 39.76
C ILE A 130 -19.35 1.02 41.02
N GLU A 131 -18.73 2.17 41.28
CA GLU A 131 -19.16 3.04 42.37
C GLU A 131 -20.57 3.56 42.08
N THR A 132 -21.49 3.38 43.03
CA THR A 132 -22.86 3.88 42.94
C THR A 132 -22.94 5.18 43.74
N ALA A 133 -23.48 6.24 43.13
CA ALA A 133 -23.80 7.51 43.80
C ALA A 133 -25.09 7.41 44.62
#